data_AF-A0A2P5E0I4-F1
#
_entry.id   AF-A0A2P5E0I4-F1
#
_cell.length_a   1.000
_cell.length_b   1.000
_cell.length_c   1.000
_cell.angle_alpha   90.00
_cell.angle_beta   90.00
_cell.angle_gamma   90.00
#
_symmetry.space_group_name_H-M   'P 1'
#
loop_
_entity.id
_entity.type
_entity.pdbx_description
1 polymer ?
#
loop_
_entity_poly.entity_id
_entity_poly.type
_entity_poly.pdbx_seq_one_letter_code
_entity_poly.pdbx_strand_id
1 'polypeptide(L)'
;MLDSDSCKAPANDGVTFPDLKHEELDTLLEFLYNGSLSEEKMNTHVYSLALAADKYFIPYLRKICERHMTGSLCSSNALDVLEIADVCSYQRLKETVLKFIVRNMQEIVFSSAYDAFALKNPHLSVQITRALLKDSRKN
;
A
#
# COMPACT_ATOMS: atom_id res chain seq x y z
N MET A 1 1.41 -15.42 -53.77
CA MET A 1 1.09 -14.03 -53.37
C MET A 1 1.57 -13.91 -51.94
N LEU A 2 2.57 -13.07 -51.70
CA LEU A 2 3.11 -12.85 -50.37
C LEU A 2 2.15 -11.89 -49.67
N ASP A 3 1.55 -12.34 -48.57
CA ASP A 3 0.67 -11.52 -47.76
C ASP A 3 1.44 -10.28 -47.30
N SER A 4 0.86 -9.12 -47.58
CA SER A 4 1.42 -7.82 -47.23
C SER A 4 1.62 -7.77 -45.71
N ASP A 5 2.88 -7.74 -45.27
CA ASP A 5 3.24 -7.35 -43.91
C ASP A 5 2.62 -5.98 -43.67
N SER A 6 1.54 -5.95 -42.88
CA SER A 6 1.01 -4.70 -42.36
C SER A 6 2.07 -4.16 -41.41
N CYS A 7 2.82 -3.15 -41.86
CA CYS A 7 3.70 -2.38 -41.00
C CYS A 7 2.88 -1.91 -39.80
N LYS A 8 3.01 -2.61 -38.66
CA LYS A 8 2.55 -2.10 -37.38
C LYS A 8 3.18 -0.72 -37.26
N ALA A 9 2.36 0.30 -37.04
CA ALA A 9 2.85 1.65 -36.80
C ALA A 9 4.02 1.59 -35.79
N PRO A 10 5.08 2.42 -35.95
CA PRO A 10 6.19 2.43 -35.01
C PRO A 10 5.60 2.55 -33.60
N ALA A 11 6.04 1.67 -32.69
CA ALA A 11 5.61 1.73 -31.31
C ALA A 11 5.86 3.17 -30.82
N ASN A 12 4.82 3.81 -30.31
CA ASN A 12 4.99 5.09 -29.65
C ASN A 12 5.98 4.85 -28.50
N ASP A 13 7.20 5.41 -28.56
CA ASP A 13 8.35 5.07 -27.66
C ASP A 13 8.12 5.43 -26.17
N GLY A 14 6.92 5.87 -25.81
CA GLY A 14 6.53 6.24 -24.46
C GLY A 14 5.72 5.16 -23.76
N VAL A 15 6.07 4.88 -22.50
CA VAL A 15 5.25 4.10 -21.56
C VAL A 15 4.51 5.06 -20.64
N THR A 16 3.19 4.94 -20.54
CA THR A 16 2.35 5.79 -19.68
C THR A 16 2.03 5.10 -18.35
N PHE A 17 2.12 5.86 -17.26
CA PHE A 17 1.79 5.42 -15.89
C PHE A 17 0.59 6.22 -15.37
N PRO A 18 -0.66 5.85 -15.73
CA PRO A 18 -1.84 6.68 -15.44
C PRO A 18 -2.19 6.76 -13.95
N ASP A 19 -1.70 5.83 -13.13
CA ASP A 19 -2.01 5.74 -11.70
C ASP A 19 -1.03 6.50 -10.81
N LEU A 20 0.01 7.10 -11.39
CA LEU A 20 1.05 7.82 -10.67
C LEU A 20 1.07 9.28 -11.09
N LYS A 21 1.11 10.17 -10.10
CA LYS A 21 1.42 11.58 -10.31
C LYS A 21 2.89 11.72 -10.69
N HIS A 22 3.24 12.88 -11.25
CA HIS A 22 4.61 13.17 -11.67
C HIS A 22 5.64 12.92 -10.55
N GLU A 23 5.40 13.43 -9.35
CA GLU A 23 6.29 13.28 -8.19
C GLU A 23 6.44 11.81 -7.73
N GLU A 24 5.35 11.03 -7.82
CA GLU A 24 5.34 9.62 -7.44
C GLU A 24 6.10 8.78 -8.47
N LEU A 25 5.96 9.11 -9.75
CA LEU A 25 6.72 8.49 -10.83
C LEU A 25 8.20 8.84 -10.74
N ASP A 26 8.54 10.11 -10.47
CA ASP A 26 9.93 10.54 -10.30
C ASP A 26 10.59 9.80 -9.13
N THR A 27 9.88 9.69 -8.00
CA THR A 27 10.34 8.92 -6.83
C THR A 27 10.50 7.43 -7.14
N LEU A 28 9.58 6.84 -7.92
CA LEU A 28 9.70 5.45 -8.36
C LEU A 28 10.92 5.25 -9.25
N LEU A 29 11.15 6.16 -10.21
CA LEU A 29 12.31 6.10 -11.10
C LEU A 29 13.62 6.24 -10.31
N GLU A 30 13.71 7.21 -9.41
CA GLU A 30 14.87 7.36 -8.54
C GLU A 30 15.17 6.06 -7.76
N PHE A 31 14.13 5.41 -7.21
CA PHE A 31 14.31 4.12 -6.56
C PHE A 31 14.83 3.05 -7.53
N LEU A 32 14.30 2.98 -8.75
CA LEU A 32 14.71 1.99 -9.75
C LEU A 32 16.17 2.17 -10.19
N TYR A 33 16.64 3.42 -10.29
CA TYR A 33 18.01 3.73 -10.69
C TYR A 33 19.01 3.60 -9.53
N ASN A 34 18.62 3.99 -8.30
CA ASN A 34 19.53 4.05 -7.15
C ASN A 34 19.45 2.81 -6.23
N GLY A 35 18.35 2.06 -6.30
CA GLY A 35 18.04 0.94 -5.40
C GLY A 35 17.62 1.36 -3.98
N SER A 36 17.56 2.67 -3.68
CA SER A 36 17.18 3.18 -2.37
C SER A 36 16.61 4.60 -2.47
N LEU A 37 15.87 5.03 -1.45
CA LEU A 37 15.29 6.37 -1.31
C LEU A 37 15.67 6.96 0.05
N SER A 38 15.63 8.28 0.16
CA SER A 38 15.73 8.97 1.45
C SER A 38 14.51 8.68 2.33
N GLU A 39 14.69 8.81 3.64
CA GLU A 39 13.61 8.60 4.61
C GLU A 39 12.44 9.57 4.39
N GLU A 40 12.73 10.82 4.03
CA GLU A 40 11.73 11.83 3.68
C GLU A 40 10.86 11.38 2.51
N LYS A 41 11.46 10.92 1.41
CA LYS A 41 10.73 10.45 0.23
C LYS A 41 9.91 9.20 0.54
N MET A 42 10.47 8.28 1.34
CA MET A 42 9.72 7.12 1.81
C MET A 42 8.51 7.55 2.66
N ASN A 43 8.68 8.45 3.62
CA ASN A 43 7.57 8.92 4.46
C ASN A 43 6.44 9.57 3.64
N THR A 44 6.79 10.34 2.62
CA THR A 44 5.82 11.04 1.77
C THR A 44 5.12 10.11 0.78
N HIS A 45 5.84 9.16 0.19
CA HIS A 45 5.35 8.38 -0.97
C HIS A 45 5.19 6.88 -0.71
N VAL A 46 5.36 6.37 0.52
CA VAL A 46 5.35 4.91 0.78
C VAL A 46 4.07 4.22 0.27
N TYR A 47 2.90 4.86 0.35
CA TYR A 47 1.64 4.25 -0.09
C TYR A 47 1.53 4.14 -1.61
N SER A 48 1.86 5.20 -2.35
CA SER A 48 1.87 5.16 -3.82
C SER A 48 2.97 4.25 -4.34
N LEU A 49 4.14 4.24 -3.69
CA LEU A 49 5.22 3.28 -3.98
C LEU A 49 4.80 1.84 -3.70
N ALA A 50 4.05 1.56 -2.63
CA ALA A 50 3.56 0.22 -2.32
C ALA A 50 2.57 -0.29 -3.38
N LEU A 51 1.66 0.59 -3.84
CA LEU A 51 0.72 0.30 -4.92
C LEU A 51 1.45 0.08 -6.25
N ALA A 52 2.43 0.93 -6.58
CA ALA A 52 3.26 0.78 -7.76
C ALA A 52 4.08 -0.51 -7.73
N ALA A 53 4.68 -0.83 -6.58
CA ALA A 53 5.47 -2.04 -6.39
C ALA A 53 4.65 -3.31 -6.60
N ASP A 54 3.38 -3.31 -6.18
CA ASP A 54 2.47 -4.41 -6.41
C ASP A 54 2.03 -4.47 -7.88
N LYS A 55 1.59 -3.34 -8.45
CA LYS A 55 1.09 -3.25 -9.82
C LYS A 55 2.14 -3.60 -10.88
N TYR A 56 3.37 -3.12 -10.71
CA TYR A 56 4.46 -3.32 -11.66
C TYR A 56 5.38 -4.48 -11.28
N PHE A 57 5.00 -5.29 -10.29
CA PHE A 57 5.75 -6.46 -9.83
C PHE A 57 7.22 -6.13 -9.54
N ILE A 58 7.46 -5.26 -8.56
CA ILE A 58 8.79 -4.87 -8.08
C ILE A 58 8.99 -5.44 -6.66
N PRO A 59 9.39 -6.73 -6.50
CA PRO A 59 9.44 -7.40 -5.20
C PRO A 59 10.36 -6.73 -4.17
N TYR A 60 11.43 -6.09 -4.63
CA TYR A 60 12.38 -5.43 -3.74
C TYR A 60 11.77 -4.17 -3.11
N LEU A 61 11.12 -3.32 -3.90
CA LEU A 61 10.38 -2.15 -3.41
C LEU A 61 9.25 -2.58 -2.47
N ARG A 62 8.52 -3.64 -2.82
CA ARG A 62 7.46 -4.23 -1.98
C ARG A 62 7.94 -4.52 -0.56
N LYS A 63 9.12 -5.17 -0.43
CA LYS A 63 9.74 -5.48 0.88
C LYS A 63 10.17 -4.23 1.64
N ILE A 64 10.67 -3.21 0.93
CA ILE A 64 11.09 -1.95 1.55
C ILE A 64 9.88 -1.18 2.08
N CYS A 65 8.82 -1.03 1.28
CA CYS A 65 7.57 -0.40 1.71
C CYS A 65 6.94 -1.14 2.90
N GLU A 66 6.90 -2.48 2.86
CA GLU A 66 6.39 -3.30 3.97
C GLU A 66 7.18 -3.05 5.26
N ARG A 67 8.51 -3.05 5.19
CA ARG A 67 9.38 -2.78 6.35
C ARG A 67 9.17 -1.37 6.88
N HIS A 68 9.11 -0.39 5.98
CA HIS A 68 8.94 1.02 6.34
C HIS A 68 7.62 1.24 7.08
N MET A 69 6.49 0.81 6.49
CA MET A 69 5.17 0.92 7.12
C MET A 69 5.08 0.19 8.46
N THR A 70 5.75 -0.96 8.59
CA THR A 70 5.81 -1.69 9.87
C THR A 70 6.57 -0.89 10.93
N GLY A 71 7.68 -0.25 10.55
CA GLY A 71 8.52 0.54 11.46
C GLY A 71 7.92 1.90 11.84
N SER A 72 7.11 2.49 10.96
CA SER A 72 6.48 3.80 11.17
C SER A 72 5.03 3.71 11.68
N LEU A 73 4.55 2.52 12.05
CA LEU A 73 3.15 2.30 12.42
C LEU A 73 2.77 3.05 13.70
N CYS A 74 1.69 3.84 13.64
CA CYS A 74 1.14 4.59 14.76
C CYS A 74 -0.39 4.73 14.65
N SER A 75 -1.06 5.23 15.69
CA SER A 75 -2.53 5.33 15.72
C SER A 75 -3.11 6.18 14.58
N SER A 76 -2.40 7.22 14.14
CA SER A 76 -2.87 8.12 13.08
C SER A 76 -2.78 7.52 11.67
N ASN A 77 -1.90 6.53 11.44
CA ASN A 77 -1.70 5.94 10.11
C ASN A 77 -2.15 4.46 10.01
N ALA A 78 -2.49 3.82 11.13
CA ALA A 78 -2.80 2.38 11.15
C ALA A 78 -3.95 1.98 10.22
N LEU A 79 -4.96 2.85 10.04
CA LEU A 79 -6.06 2.59 9.13
C LEU A 79 -5.62 2.63 7.66
N ASP A 80 -4.83 3.64 7.27
CA ASP A 80 -4.30 3.76 5.91
C ASP A 80 -3.39 2.58 5.57
N VAL A 81 -2.50 2.20 6.51
CA VAL A 81 -1.62 1.05 6.34
C VAL A 81 -2.41 -0.25 6.20
N LEU A 82 -3.54 -0.38 6.92
CA LEU A 82 -4.43 -1.55 6.79
C LEU A 82 -5.08 -1.61 5.41
N GLU A 83 -5.52 -0.46 4.85
CA GLU A 83 -6.05 -0.40 3.48
C GLU A 83 -5.00 -0.85 2.46
N ILE A 84 -3.78 -0.31 2.55
CA ILE A 84 -2.69 -0.67 1.64
C ILE A 84 -2.32 -2.15 1.76
N ALA A 85 -2.26 -2.68 2.98
CA ALA A 85 -1.95 -4.08 3.20
C ALA A 85 -3.03 -5.02 2.64
N ASP A 86 -4.30 -4.59 2.63
CA ASP A 86 -5.39 -5.34 2.01
C ASP A 86 -5.32 -5.28 0.48
N VAL A 87 -5.18 -4.08 -0.10
CA VAL A 87 -5.14 -3.86 -1.55
C VAL A 87 -3.94 -4.59 -2.18
N CYS A 88 -2.74 -4.42 -1.62
CA CYS A 88 -1.54 -5.04 -2.17
C CYS A 88 -1.32 -6.49 -1.69
N SER A 89 -2.27 -7.06 -0.93
CA SER A 89 -2.18 -8.40 -0.35
C SER A 89 -0.89 -8.62 0.47
N TYR A 90 -0.49 -7.65 1.29
CA TYR A 90 0.66 -7.77 2.20
C TYR A 90 0.22 -8.50 3.48
N GLN A 91 0.08 -9.82 3.40
CA GLN A 91 -0.53 -10.62 4.47
C GLN A 91 0.14 -10.44 5.84
N ARG A 92 1.48 -10.39 5.89
CA ARG A 92 2.23 -10.21 7.14
C ARG A 92 2.03 -8.81 7.73
N LEU A 93 2.10 -7.78 6.90
CA LEU A 93 1.78 -6.41 7.32
C LEU A 93 0.34 -6.31 7.83
N LYS A 94 -0.62 -6.87 7.11
CA LYS A 94 -2.04 -6.85 7.46
C LYS A 94 -2.28 -7.45 8.84
N GLU A 95 -1.70 -8.61 9.13
CA GLU A 95 -1.79 -9.23 10.45
C GLU A 95 -1.13 -8.39 11.55
N THR A 96 0.00 -7.75 11.25
CA THR A 96 0.72 -6.89 12.18
C THR A 96 -0.09 -5.64 12.53
N VAL A 97 -0.66 -4.99 11.51
CA VAL A 97 -1.47 -3.78 11.65
C VAL A 97 -2.79 -4.09 12.36
N LEU A 98 -3.46 -5.20 12.04
CA LEU A 98 -4.66 -5.62 12.78
C LEU A 98 -4.37 -5.82 14.27
N LYS A 99 -3.25 -6.45 14.63
CA LYS A 99 -2.84 -6.58 16.04
C LYS A 99 -2.57 -5.23 16.69
N PHE A 100 -1.93 -4.31 15.97
CA PHE A 100 -1.67 -2.96 16.46
C PHE A 100 -2.99 -2.20 16.71
N ILE A 101 -3.93 -2.26 15.77
CA ILE A 101 -5.25 -1.62 15.89
C ILE A 101 -5.99 -2.18 17.09
N VAL A 102 -6.02 -3.50 17.27
CA VAL A 102 -6.69 -4.14 18.41
C VAL A 102 -6.12 -3.68 19.75
N ARG A 103 -4.80 -3.51 19.85
CA ARG A 103 -4.14 -3.00 21.07
C ARG A 103 -4.48 -1.55 21.37
N ASN A 104 -4.68 -0.73 20.34
CA ASN A 104 -5.01 0.69 20.44
C ASN A 104 -6.48 0.97 20.09
N MET A 105 -7.35 -0.04 20.23
CA MET A 105 -8.69 -0.01 19.64
C MET A 105 -9.55 1.13 20.20
N GLN A 106 -9.40 1.46 21.49
CA GLN A 106 -10.16 2.54 22.12
C GLN A 106 -9.85 3.89 21.46
N GLU A 107 -8.58 4.20 21.21
CA GLU A 107 -8.20 5.46 20.56
C GLU A 107 -8.71 5.49 19.11
N ILE A 108 -8.54 4.39 18.38
CA ILE A 108 -8.83 4.33 16.95
C ILE A 108 -10.33 4.34 16.68
N VAL A 109 -11.12 3.51 17.37
CA VAL A 109 -12.55 3.31 17.07
C VAL A 109 -13.40 4.56 17.32
N PHE A 110 -12.99 5.43 18.24
CA PHE A 110 -13.69 6.67 18.56
C PHE A 110 -13.16 7.88 17.76
N SER A 111 -12.23 7.65 16.83
CA SER A 111 -11.74 8.71 15.94
C SER A 111 -12.67 8.90 14.74
N SER A 112 -12.79 10.14 14.26
CA SER A 112 -13.51 10.44 13.01
C SER A 112 -12.88 9.75 11.78
N ALA A 113 -11.58 9.44 11.85
CA ALA A 113 -10.88 8.67 10.83
C ALA A 113 -11.46 7.26 10.70
N TYR A 114 -11.83 6.63 11.82
CA TYR A 114 -12.45 5.31 11.80
C TYR A 114 -13.86 5.33 11.22
N ASP A 115 -14.65 6.38 11.48
CA ASP A 115 -15.98 6.53 10.88
C ASP A 115 -15.89 6.57 9.35
N ALA A 116 -15.00 7.42 8.81
CA ALA A 116 -14.76 7.51 7.37
C ALA A 116 -14.23 6.20 6.79
N PHE A 117 -13.28 5.56 7.49
CA PHE A 117 -12.72 4.27 7.11
C PHE A 117 -13.79 3.17 7.06
N ALA A 118 -14.70 3.12 8.02
CA ALA A 118 -15.73 2.09 8.11
C ALA A 118 -16.78 2.21 7.01
N LEU A 119 -17.11 3.45 6.62
CA LEU A 119 -17.99 3.70 5.47
C LEU A 119 -17.33 3.29 4.16
N LYS A 120 -16.03 3.56 4.00
CA LYS A 120 -15.26 3.23 2.79
C LYS A 120 -14.95 1.73 2.69
N ASN A 121 -14.67 1.07 3.81
CA ASN A 121 -14.15 -0.31 3.87
C ASN A 121 -14.91 -1.19 4.88
N PRO A 122 -16.19 -1.50 4.63
CA PRO A 122 -17.00 -2.29 5.56
C PRO A 122 -16.41 -3.67 5.83
N HIS A 123 -15.72 -4.29 4.85
CA HIS A 123 -15.07 -5.59 5.04
C HIS A 123 -13.86 -5.53 5.98
N LEU A 124 -13.12 -4.42 6.01
CA LEU A 124 -12.00 -4.23 6.92
C LEU A 124 -12.49 -3.97 8.35
N SER A 125 -13.55 -3.19 8.53
CA SER A 125 -14.18 -3.01 9.85
C SER A 125 -14.61 -4.35 10.44
N VAL A 126 -15.23 -5.21 9.63
CA VAL A 126 -15.59 -6.58 10.05
C VAL A 126 -14.34 -7.39 10.43
N GLN A 127 -13.22 -7.24 9.71
CA GLN A 127 -11.96 -7.91 10.05
C GLN A 127 -11.37 -7.40 11.38
N ILE A 128 -11.42 -6.09 11.63
CA ILE A 128 -11.01 -5.49 12.89
C ILE A 128 -11.86 -6.03 14.04
N THR A 129 -13.20 -6.04 13.91
CA THR A 129 -14.10 -6.59 14.94
C THR A 129 -13.80 -8.07 15.21
N ARG A 130 -13.59 -8.88 14.17
CA ARG A 130 -13.22 -10.30 14.32
C ARG A 130 -11.86 -10.45 15.02
N ALA A 131 -10.89 -9.60 14.69
CA ALA A 131 -9.56 -9.62 15.32
C ALA A 131 -9.67 -9.28 16.81
N LEU A 132 -10.44 -8.24 17.16
CA LEU A 132 -10.71 -7.83 18.54
C LEU A 132 -11.31 -8.98 19.36
N LEU A 133 -12.38 -9.62 18.86
CA LEU A 133 -13.02 -10.74 19.54
C LEU A 133 -12.11 -11.97 19.71
N LYS A 134 -11.19 -12.21 18.76
CA LYS A 134 -10.21 -13.30 18.86
C LYS A 134 -9.16 -13.01 19.93
N ASP A 135 -8.80 -11.75 20.12
CA ASP A 135 -7.83 -11.33 21.13
C ASP A 135 -8.43 -11.40 22.54
N SER A 136 -9.69 -10.95 22.72
CA SER A 136 -10.41 -11.04 24.01
C SER A 136 -10.62 -12.47 24.52
N ARG A 137 -10.55 -13.49 23.66
CA ARG A 137 -10.65 -14.91 24.04
C ARG A 137 -9.31 -15.54 24.46
N LYS A 138 -8.20 -14.84 24.22
CA LYS A 138 -6.85 -15.32 24.56
C LYS A 138 -6.37 -14.84 25.93
N ASN A 139 -7.04 -13.84 26.50
CA ASN A 139 -6.86 -13.34 27.86
C ASN A 139 -7.88 -13.99 28.79
#